data_AF-A0A2D2DJ47-F1
#
_entry.id   AF-A0A2D2DJ47-F1
#
_cell.length_a   1.000
_cell.length_b   1.000
_cell.length_c   1.000
_cell.angle_alpha   90.00
_cell.angle_beta   90.00
_cell.angle_gamma   90.00
#
_symmetry.space_group_name_H-M   'P 1'
#
loop_
_entity.id
_entity.type
_entity.pdbx_description
1 polymer ?
#
loop_
_entity_poly.entity_id
_entity_poly.type
_entity_poly.pdbx_seq_one_letter_code
_entity_poly.pdbx_strand_id
1 'polypeptide(L)' 'MSAITGVSGAGSIACTIIGNTDVPVKVIKWSRAANGTLTCSSSADFKFEPKECN' A
#
# COMPACT_ATOMS: atom_id res chain seq x y z
N MET A 1 3.89 36.54 3.30
CA MET A 1 4.62 35.39 3.86
C MET A 1 3.96 34.13 3.31
N SER A 2 4.48 33.59 2.20
CA SER A 2 3.88 32.43 1.53
C SER A 2 4.46 31.16 2.13
N ALA A 3 3.63 30.36 2.80
CA ALA A 3 4.02 29.04 3.26
C ALA A 3 4.17 28.13 2.04
N ILE A 4 5.40 27.69 1.74
CA ILE A 4 5.63 26.58 0.80
C ILE A 4 5.28 25.32 1.57
N THR A 5 4.05 24.82 1.41
CA THR A 5 3.72 23.44 1.80
C THR A 5 4.42 22.50 0.84
N GLY A 6 5.69 22.19 1.11
CA GLY A 6 6.43 21.14 0.44
C GLY A 6 5.84 19.79 0.80
N VAL A 7 4.71 19.43 0.18
CA VAL A 7 4.22 18.06 0.24
C VAL A 7 5.20 17.20 -0.54
N SER A 8 6.00 16.41 0.17
CA SER A 8 6.93 15.44 -0.44
C SER A 8 6.21 14.38 -1.29
N GLY A 9 4.87 14.36 -1.23
CA GLY A 9 4.02 13.37 -1.88
C GLY A 9 4.22 11.97 -1.31
N ALA A 10 4.89 11.83 -0.16
CA ALA A 10 5.01 10.56 0.54
C ALA A 10 3.69 10.23 1.23
N GLY A 11 3.30 8.96 1.21
CA GLY A 11 2.06 8.52 1.81
C GLY A 11 1.80 7.04 1.55
N SER A 12 0.74 6.51 2.16
CA SER A 12 0.36 5.12 1.95
C SER A 12 -1.15 4.97 1.83
N ILE A 13 -1.57 4.02 1.00
CA ILE A 13 -2.95 3.58 0.84
C ILE A 13 -2.99 2.13 1.33
N ALA A 14 -3.95 1.82 2.21
CA ALA A 14 -4.16 0.47 2.71
C ALA A 14 -5.61 0.04 2.44
N CYS A 15 -5.77 -1.15 1.87
CA CYS A 15 -7.06 -1.73 1.53
C CYS A 15 -7.21 -3.09 2.23
N THR A 16 -8.33 -3.29 2.92
CA THR A 16 -8.68 -4.57 3.51
C THR A 16 -9.52 -5.39 2.54
N ILE A 17 -9.16 -6.65 2.33
CA ILE A 17 -9.89 -7.58 1.47
C ILE A 17 -11.09 -8.12 2.25
N ILE A 18 -12.28 -7.92 1.68
CA ILE A 18 -13.55 -8.39 2.22
C ILE A 18 -14.14 -9.42 1.25
N GLY A 19 -14.71 -10.50 1.78
CA GLY A 19 -15.55 -11.43 1.01
C GLY A 19 -14.85 -12.67 0.45
N ASN A 20 -13.51 -12.74 0.46
CA ASN A 20 -12.79 -13.98 0.18
C ASN A 20 -12.45 -14.70 1.49
N THR A 21 -12.98 -15.91 1.66
CA THR A 21 -12.78 -16.74 2.86
C THR A 21 -11.35 -17.26 3.02
N ASP A 22 -10.56 -17.29 1.94
CA ASP A 22 -9.17 -17.73 1.96
C ASP A 22 -8.20 -16.60 2.35
N VAL A 23 -8.64 -15.34 2.24
CA VAL A 23 -7.86 -14.15 2.66
C VAL A 23 -8.72 -13.15 3.45
N PRO A 24 -9.41 -13.60 4.52
CA PRO A 24 -10.34 -12.76 5.24
C PRO A 24 -9.58 -11.65 5.97
N VAL A 25 -9.98 -10.40 5.76
CA VAL A 25 -9.44 -9.22 6.46
C VAL A 25 -7.94 -9.01 6.19
N LYS A 26 -7.37 -9.65 5.16
CA LYS A 26 -5.99 -9.40 4.75
C LYS A 26 -5.87 -8.02 4.12
N VAL A 27 -4.70 -7.41 4.22
CA VAL A 27 -4.45 -6.02 3.82
C VAL A 27 -3.45 -5.96 2.70
N ILE A 28 -3.76 -5.17 1.67
CA ILE A 28 -2.79 -4.71 0.67
C ILE A 28 -2.45 -3.26 0.99
N LYS A 29 -1.15 -2.95 1.07
CA LYS A 29 -0.66 -1.60 1.32
C LYS A 29 0.29 -1.16 0.21
N TRP A 30 0.01 -0.01 -0.37
CA TRP A 30 0.94 0.71 -1.23
C TRP A 30 1.54 1.87 -0.48
N SER A 31 2.85 2.05 -0.56
CA SER A 31 3.56 3.17 0.03
C SER A 31 4.36 3.90 -1.03
N ARG A 32 4.14 5.21 -1.15
CA ARG A 32 4.93 6.13 -1.96
C ARG A 32 5.92 6.83 -1.04
N ALA A 33 7.21 6.73 -1.36
CA ALA A 33 8.25 7.50 -0.72
C ALA A 33 8.38 8.89 -1.36
N ALA A 34 9.02 9.82 -0.64
CA ALA A 34 9.21 11.20 -1.09
C ALA A 34 10.02 11.31 -2.39
N ASN A 35 10.89 10.33 -2.64
CA ASN A 35 11.69 10.19 -3.86
C ASN A 35 10.88 9.63 -5.06
N GLY A 36 9.57 9.37 -4.89
CA GLY A 36 8.69 8.83 -5.92
C GLY A 36 8.69 7.31 -6.01
N THR A 37 9.51 6.58 -5.23
CA THR A 37 9.48 5.12 -5.18
C THR A 37 8.13 4.64 -4.66
N LEU A 38 7.52 3.70 -5.38
CA LEU A 38 6.27 3.05 -5.00
C LEU A 38 6.58 1.62 -4.58
N THR A 39 6.07 1.20 -3.43
CA THR A 39 6.24 -0.15 -2.89
C THR A 39 4.86 -0.73 -2.60
N CYS A 40 4.67 -2.02 -2.85
CA CYS A 40 3.50 -2.76 -2.39
C CYS A 40 3.92 -3.79 -1.33
N SER A 41 3.03 -4.06 -0.39
CA SER A 41 3.15 -5.16 0.57
C SER A 41 1.76 -5.76 0.82
N SER A 42 1.68 -7.08 0.94
CA SER A 42 0.46 -7.80 1.32
C SER A 42 0.61 -8.47 2.69
N SER A 43 -0.51 -8.65 3.39
CA SER A 43 -0.59 -9.54 4.55
C SER A 43 -1.23 -10.90 4.23
N ALA A 44 -1.64 -11.11 2.98
CA ALA A 44 -2.14 -12.38 2.48
C ALA A 44 -1.01 -13.40 2.36
N ASP A 45 -1.33 -14.69 2.42
CA ASP A 45 -0.34 -15.73 2.18
C ASP A 45 0.21 -15.63 0.75
N PHE A 46 1.46 -16.03 0.55
CA PHE A 46 2.19 -15.94 -0.72
C PHE A 46 1.41 -16.48 -1.94
N LYS A 47 0.57 -17.52 -1.72
CA LYS A 47 -0.30 -18.09 -2.76
C LYS A 47 -1.32 -17.09 -3.32
N PHE A 48 -1.77 -16.14 -2.50
CA PHE A 48 -2.82 -15.17 -2.80
C PHE A 48 -2.29 -13.73 -2.86
N GLU A 49 -0.99 -13.54 -2.64
CA GLU A 49 -0.35 -12.25 -2.75
C GLU A 49 -0.32 -11.79 -4.21
N PRO A 50 -0.72 -10.53 -4.50
CA PRO A 50 -0.57 -9.98 -5.84
C PRO A 50 0.91 -9.97 -6.23
N LYS A 51 1.19 -10.34 -7.48
CA LYS A 51 2.57 -10.42 -8.01
C LYS A 51 3.40 -9.18 -7.70
N GLU A 52 2.80 -8.00 -7.81
CA GLU A 52 3.49 -6.70 -7.65
C GLU A 52 3.80 -6.35 -6.18
N CYS A 53 3.38 -7.18 -5.21
CA CYS A 53 3.61 -6.99 -3.78
C CYS A 53 4.64 -7.98 -3.21
N ASN A 54 5.14 -8.89 -4.05
CA ASN A 54 6.11 -9.94 -3.73
C ASN A 54 7.53 -9.56 -4.21
#